data_AF-A0A6J6Y730-F1
#
_entry.id   AF-A0A6J6Y730-F1
#
_cell.length_a   1.000
_cell.length_b   1.000
_cell.length_c   1.000
_cell.angle_alpha   90.00
_cell.angle_beta   90.00
_cell.angle_gamma   90.00
#
_symmetry.space_group_name_H-M   'P 1'
#
loop_
_entity.id
_entity.type
_entity.pdbx_description
1 polymer ?
#
loop_
_entity_poly.entity_id
_entity_poly.type
_entity_poly.pdbx_seq_one_letter_code
_entity_poly.pdbx_strand_id
1 'polypeptide(L)'
;MSFSQAANVHNGSCPSLGKTATIGGVKFICMKSGKKQIWSKAPSTPSMSVIDQKLESISDTIKIKMKSATSAVDLSLNVDPKLTNSQWSKDSIASIPSALKLLSALGVKPVNQMKVYISWGGGFKNQFTPTYCQSPSGGGLCGQTGIIFADLKWFADNWGYGGVEAPYKWEMDDFSIKANLPHEIGHYGQEESAAGVGNTDYWKYDPGWLREGVAEYFKLLSSAYDRNVSYKKLHDMYLKNSGSQRCAKYSLLDMSSDNFNSDGCEYSKGLYAAELLVSKTGRVESIFDMERTIGTDTASIFKKTYGFSLESFCKEVDAYFVQITANQK
;
A
#
# COMPACT_ATOMS: atom_id res chain seq x y z
N MET A 1 1.91 54.05 2.40
CA MET A 1 0.55 53.50 2.59
C MET A 1 0.66 52.26 3.45
N SER A 2 -0.01 52.31 4.60
CA SER A 2 -0.10 51.23 5.58
C SER A 2 -0.91 50.07 4.98
N PHE A 3 -0.35 48.86 4.98
CA PHE A 3 -1.18 47.65 4.85
C PHE A 3 -1.42 47.09 6.25
N SER A 4 -2.68 47.23 6.62
CA SER A 4 -3.38 46.69 7.78
C SER A 4 -2.88 45.33 8.26
N GLN A 5 -2.75 45.21 9.59
CA GLN A 5 -2.90 43.97 10.33
C GLN A 5 -4.13 43.20 9.83
N ALA A 6 -3.93 42.07 9.16
CA ALA A 6 -4.99 41.11 8.86
C ALA A 6 -4.99 40.04 9.96
N ALA A 7 -6.02 40.12 10.78
CA ALA A 7 -6.39 39.20 11.84
C ALA A 7 -6.43 37.73 11.40
N ASN A 8 -6.09 36.82 12.32
CA ASN A 8 -6.47 35.40 12.38
C ASN A 8 -6.73 34.72 11.04
N VAL A 9 -5.66 34.33 10.33
CA VAL A 9 -5.75 33.67 9.02
C VAL A 9 -6.24 32.21 9.11
N HIS A 10 -6.34 31.66 10.33
CA HIS A 10 -6.99 30.38 10.56
C HIS A 10 -8.48 30.46 10.17
N ASN A 11 -8.93 29.59 9.26
CA ASN A 11 -10.27 29.58 8.63
C ASN A 11 -10.55 30.72 7.62
N GLY A 12 -9.55 31.52 7.23
CA GLY A 12 -9.68 32.51 6.17
C GLY A 12 -9.78 31.87 4.77
N SER A 13 -10.36 32.56 3.79
CA SER A 13 -10.45 32.05 2.40
C SER A 13 -9.06 31.88 1.79
N CYS A 14 -8.87 30.80 1.04
CA CYS A 14 -7.60 30.52 0.34
C CYS A 14 -7.82 30.40 -1.18
N PRO A 15 -6.78 30.64 -2.01
CA PRO A 15 -6.94 30.83 -3.45
C PRO A 15 -7.13 29.53 -4.23
N SER A 16 -6.56 28.42 -3.74
CA SER A 16 -6.65 27.12 -4.41
C SER A 16 -6.28 25.99 -3.45
N LEU A 17 -7.05 24.89 -3.48
CA LEU A 17 -6.79 23.68 -2.70
C LEU A 17 -5.34 23.21 -2.83
N GLY A 18 -4.76 22.77 -1.72
CA GLY A 18 -3.38 22.27 -1.65
C GLY A 18 -2.29 23.34 -1.59
N LYS A 19 -2.61 24.63 -1.82
CA LYS A 19 -1.62 25.70 -1.66
C LYS A 19 -1.19 25.80 -0.20
N THR A 20 0.10 26.03 0.04
CA THR A 20 0.65 26.25 1.38
C THR A 20 1.08 27.70 1.58
N ALA A 21 0.96 28.21 2.80
CA ALA A 21 1.48 29.52 3.20
C ALA A 21 2.09 29.45 4.60
N THR A 22 3.08 30.28 4.87
CA THR A 22 3.61 30.48 6.24
C THR A 22 3.12 31.83 6.73
N ILE A 23 2.34 31.83 7.80
CA ILE A 23 1.71 33.02 8.37
C ILE A 23 2.09 33.07 9.85
N GLY A 24 2.81 34.12 10.26
CA GLY A 24 3.28 34.25 11.64
C GLY A 24 4.18 33.09 12.09
N GLY A 25 4.97 32.50 11.18
CA GLY A 25 5.85 31.36 11.47
C GLY A 25 5.15 29.99 11.53
N VAL A 26 3.82 29.94 11.35
CA VAL A 26 3.04 28.70 11.31
C VAL A 26 2.68 28.38 9.86
N LYS A 27 2.88 27.12 9.45
CA LYS A 27 2.51 26.64 8.12
C LYS A 27 1.00 26.35 8.07
N PHE A 28 0.34 26.78 7.00
CA PHE A 28 -1.07 26.57 6.69
C PHE A 28 -1.20 25.89 5.32
N ILE A 29 -2.25 25.10 5.14
CA ILE A 29 -2.63 24.47 3.87
C ILE A 29 -4.08 24.83 3.53
N CYS A 30 -4.33 25.11 2.25
CA CYS A 30 -5.66 25.40 1.75
C CYS A 30 -6.46 24.09 1.61
N MET A 31 -7.51 23.95 2.42
CA MET A 31 -8.36 22.76 2.48
C MET A 31 -9.83 23.12 2.23
N LYS A 32 -10.63 22.13 1.84
CA LYS A 32 -12.08 22.30 1.68
C LYS A 32 -12.77 22.16 3.04
N SER A 33 -13.67 23.08 3.37
CA SER A 33 -14.57 23.01 4.52
C SER A 33 -15.98 23.34 4.05
N GLY A 34 -16.83 22.31 3.94
CA GLY A 34 -18.13 22.41 3.28
C GLY A 34 -18.01 22.85 1.80
N LYS A 35 -18.68 23.96 1.46
CA LYS A 35 -18.64 24.55 0.10
C LYS A 35 -17.49 25.56 -0.11
N LYS A 36 -16.67 25.83 0.91
CA LYS A 36 -15.62 26.87 0.87
C LYS A 36 -14.22 26.25 0.94
N GLN A 37 -13.22 26.98 0.45
CA GLN A 37 -11.81 26.64 0.61
C GLN A 37 -11.22 27.58 1.65
N ILE A 38 -10.62 27.02 2.71
CA ILE A 38 -10.09 27.79 3.83
C ILE A 38 -8.65 27.39 4.18
N TRP A 39 -7.91 28.33 4.75
CA TRP A 39 -6.62 28.08 5.38
C TRP A 39 -6.83 27.29 6.68
N SER A 40 -6.40 26.02 6.68
CA SER A 40 -6.29 25.21 7.88
C SER A 40 -4.84 25.23 8.35
N LYS A 41 -4.60 25.24 9.67
CA LYS A 41 -3.25 25.02 10.20
C LYS A 41 -2.74 23.72 9.59
N ALA A 42 -1.60 23.79 8.92
CA ALA A 42 -1.01 22.59 8.37
C ALA A 42 -0.70 21.70 9.58
N PRO A 43 -1.06 20.40 9.53
CA PRO A 43 -0.49 19.46 10.48
C PRO A 43 1.03 19.67 10.49
N SER A 44 1.67 19.51 11.64
CA SER A 44 3.13 19.48 11.72
C SER A 44 3.62 18.17 11.08
N THR A 45 3.42 18.03 9.77
CA THR A 45 3.96 16.95 8.98
C THR A 45 5.46 17.22 8.86
N PRO A 46 6.33 16.29 9.27
CA PRO A 46 7.77 16.42 9.02
C PRO A 46 8.02 16.69 7.53
N SER A 47 9.13 17.36 7.19
CA SER A 47 9.48 17.52 5.78
C SER A 47 9.61 16.16 5.11
N MET A 48 9.28 16.06 3.81
CA MET A 48 9.39 14.81 3.07
C MET A 48 10.77 14.16 3.23
N SER A 49 11.84 14.98 3.23
CA SER A 49 13.21 14.52 3.48
C SER A 49 13.40 13.80 4.82
N VAL A 50 12.71 14.21 5.89
CA VAL A 50 12.78 13.56 7.20
C VAL A 50 12.03 12.24 7.19
N ILE A 51 10.88 12.19 6.51
CA ILE A 51 10.11 10.94 6.35
C ILE A 51 10.92 9.94 5.51
N ASP A 52 11.47 10.36 4.37
CA ASP A 52 12.31 9.53 3.50
C ASP A 52 13.51 8.93 4.26
N GLN A 53 14.25 9.76 5.02
CA GLN A 53 15.38 9.28 5.83
C GLN A 53 14.96 8.25 6.87
N LYS A 54 13.81 8.47 7.52
CA LYS A 54 13.29 7.54 8.52
C LYS A 54 12.83 6.22 7.89
N LEU A 55 12.15 6.28 6.74
CA LEU A 55 11.74 5.10 5.99
C LEU A 55 12.94 4.30 5.49
N GLU A 56 13.98 4.96 4.99
CA GLU A 56 15.21 4.27 4.57
C GLU A 56 15.88 3.56 5.76
N SER A 57 16.00 4.24 6.90
CA SER A 57 16.57 3.63 8.12
C SER A 57 15.75 2.42 8.62
N ILE A 58 14.42 2.51 8.56
CA ILE A 58 13.54 1.38 8.90
C ILE A 58 13.70 0.24 7.89
N SER A 59 13.74 0.56 6.59
CA SER A 59 14.02 -0.39 5.50
C SER A 59 15.34 -1.13 5.71
N ASP A 60 16.42 -0.42 6.04
CA ASP A 60 17.73 -1.05 6.28
C ASP A 60 17.71 -1.98 7.49
N THR A 61 16.98 -1.59 8.54
CA THR A 61 16.78 -2.42 9.73
C THR A 61 16.03 -3.71 9.40
N ILE A 62 14.94 -3.64 8.63
CA ILE A 62 14.17 -4.85 8.25
C ILE A 62 14.96 -5.71 7.25
N LYS A 63 15.73 -5.12 6.33
CA LYS A 63 16.63 -5.88 5.43
C LYS A 63 17.64 -6.73 6.21
N ILE A 64 18.17 -6.23 7.33
CA ILE A 64 19.04 -7.03 8.21
C ILE A 64 18.28 -8.24 8.77
N LYS A 65 17.05 -8.04 9.29
CA LYS A 65 16.21 -9.15 9.77
C LYS A 65 15.89 -10.15 8.65
N MET A 66 15.62 -9.68 7.43
CA MET A 66 15.35 -10.54 6.27
C MET A 66 16.55 -11.41 5.86
N LYS A 67 17.79 -10.96 6.10
CA LYS A 67 18.99 -11.77 5.81
C LYS A 67 19.10 -13.00 6.70
N SER A 68 18.68 -12.91 7.96
CA SER A 68 18.69 -14.02 8.91
C SER A 68 17.35 -14.77 8.97
N ALA A 69 16.30 -14.24 8.37
CA ALA A 69 14.98 -14.87 8.34
C ALA A 69 15.00 -16.18 7.55
N THR A 70 14.51 -17.25 8.20
CA THR A 70 14.15 -18.50 7.53
C THR A 70 12.63 -18.59 7.51
N SER A 71 12.04 -18.67 6.33
CA SER A 71 10.59 -18.80 6.21
C SER A 71 10.15 -20.20 6.65
N ALA A 72 9.16 -20.26 7.55
CA ALA A 72 8.47 -21.49 7.94
C ALA A 72 7.14 -21.68 7.19
N VAL A 73 6.89 -20.86 6.15
CA VAL A 73 5.67 -20.94 5.35
C VAL A 73 5.66 -22.27 4.59
N ASP A 74 4.63 -23.09 4.83
CA ASP A 74 4.29 -24.22 3.96
C ASP A 74 3.73 -23.66 2.64
N LEU A 75 4.52 -23.77 1.57
CA LEU A 75 4.21 -23.22 0.25
C LEU A 75 3.91 -24.34 -0.76
N SER A 76 2.73 -24.26 -1.38
CA SER A 76 2.40 -24.96 -2.61
C SER A 76 2.43 -23.98 -3.79
N LEU A 77 3.25 -24.23 -4.79
CA LEU A 77 3.34 -23.42 -6.01
C LEU A 77 2.80 -24.21 -7.20
N ASN A 78 1.79 -23.65 -7.88
CA ASN A 78 1.10 -24.25 -9.01
C ASN A 78 1.16 -23.30 -10.20
N VAL A 79 1.68 -23.77 -11.33
CA VAL A 79 1.88 -22.96 -12.53
C VAL A 79 1.09 -23.59 -13.67
N ASP A 80 0.29 -22.77 -14.36
CA ASP A 80 -0.42 -23.18 -15.57
C ASP A 80 0.58 -23.77 -16.59
N PRO A 81 0.37 -24.98 -17.12
CA PRO A 81 1.27 -25.59 -18.11
C PRO A 81 1.54 -24.69 -19.33
N LYS A 82 0.63 -23.77 -19.67
CA LYS A 82 0.84 -22.77 -20.73
C LYS A 82 2.00 -21.82 -20.46
N LEU A 83 2.39 -21.68 -19.20
CA LEU A 83 3.44 -20.77 -18.74
C LEU A 83 4.81 -21.44 -18.57
N THR A 84 4.97 -22.69 -19.00
CA THR A 84 6.24 -23.45 -18.83
C THR A 84 7.46 -22.67 -19.35
N ASN A 85 7.30 -21.90 -20.44
CA ASN A 85 8.36 -21.10 -21.04
C ASN A 85 8.23 -19.58 -20.81
N SER A 86 7.23 -19.15 -20.03
CA SER A 86 6.95 -17.73 -19.78
C SER A 86 8.05 -17.09 -18.94
N GLN A 87 8.56 -15.95 -19.39
CA GLN A 87 9.48 -15.11 -18.63
C GLN A 87 8.72 -14.39 -17.50
N TRP A 88 7.52 -13.88 -17.75
CA TRP A 88 6.70 -13.22 -16.73
C TRP A 88 6.38 -14.17 -15.55
N SER A 89 6.12 -15.44 -15.85
CA SER A 89 5.93 -16.48 -14.83
C SER A 89 7.20 -16.72 -14.02
N LYS A 90 8.35 -16.92 -14.69
CA LYS A 90 9.64 -17.10 -14.02
C LYS A 90 9.98 -15.93 -13.11
N ASP A 91 9.75 -14.71 -13.59
CA ASP A 91 10.06 -13.51 -12.81
C ASP A 91 9.11 -13.35 -11.61
N SER A 92 7.83 -13.69 -11.76
CA SER A 92 6.87 -13.71 -10.65
C SER A 92 7.27 -14.74 -9.59
N ILE A 93 7.69 -15.95 -10.01
CA ILE A 93 8.17 -16.99 -9.09
C ILE A 93 9.44 -16.51 -8.35
N ALA A 94 10.34 -15.85 -9.07
CA ALA A 94 11.60 -15.37 -8.51
C ALA A 94 11.41 -14.30 -7.40
N SER A 95 10.29 -13.59 -7.37
CA SER A 95 10.02 -12.57 -6.34
C SER A 95 9.49 -13.15 -5.02
N ILE A 96 8.91 -14.37 -5.04
CA ILE A 96 8.31 -15.02 -3.85
C ILE A 96 9.30 -15.13 -2.66
N PRO A 97 10.56 -15.60 -2.82
CA PRO A 97 11.45 -15.80 -1.68
C PRO A 97 11.71 -14.53 -0.86
N SER A 98 11.79 -13.36 -1.52
CA SER A 98 11.97 -12.08 -0.83
C SER A 98 10.76 -11.72 0.04
N ALA A 99 9.55 -11.99 -0.46
CA ALA A 99 8.30 -11.74 0.25
C ALA A 99 8.15 -12.67 1.45
N LEU A 100 8.49 -13.95 1.30
CA LEU A 100 8.47 -14.91 2.42
C LEU A 100 9.47 -14.53 3.53
N LYS A 101 10.66 -14.03 3.16
CA LYS A 101 11.63 -13.49 4.13
C LYS A 101 11.08 -12.27 4.86
N LEU A 102 10.39 -11.37 4.16
CA LEU A 102 9.77 -10.21 4.78
C LEU A 102 8.68 -10.62 5.77
N LEU A 103 7.78 -11.56 5.41
CA LEU A 103 6.78 -12.10 6.35
C LEU A 103 7.42 -12.65 7.63
N SER A 104 8.46 -13.46 7.48
CA SER A 104 9.20 -14.03 8.61
C SER A 104 9.88 -12.94 9.45
N ALA A 105 10.48 -11.94 8.81
CA ALA A 105 11.13 -10.81 9.49
C ALA A 105 10.14 -9.90 10.24
N LEU A 106 8.89 -9.85 9.79
CA LEU A 106 7.77 -9.17 10.47
C LEU A 106 7.12 -10.02 11.58
N GLY A 107 7.60 -11.26 11.78
CA GLY A 107 7.11 -12.16 12.82
C GLY A 107 5.74 -12.76 12.52
N VAL A 108 5.30 -12.76 11.26
CA VAL A 108 4.08 -13.44 10.84
C VAL A 108 4.28 -14.95 11.02
N LYS A 109 3.32 -15.60 11.68
CA LYS A 109 3.29 -17.05 11.88
C LYS A 109 2.07 -17.62 11.16
N PRO A 110 2.25 -18.09 9.92
CA PRO A 110 1.15 -18.66 9.16
C PRO A 110 0.53 -19.86 9.89
N VAL A 111 -0.79 -19.86 9.96
CA VAL A 111 -1.65 -20.95 10.39
C VAL A 111 -2.25 -21.71 9.19
N ASN A 112 -2.31 -21.08 8.02
CA ASN A 112 -2.71 -21.71 6.76
C ASN A 112 -1.50 -22.10 5.91
N GLN A 113 -1.69 -23.08 5.03
CA GLN A 113 -0.75 -23.34 3.92
C GLN A 113 -0.93 -22.24 2.87
N MET A 114 0.17 -21.66 2.39
CA MET A 114 0.16 -20.74 1.27
C MET A 114 0.10 -21.52 -0.04
N LYS A 115 -0.92 -21.27 -0.86
CA LYS A 115 -1.10 -21.91 -2.17
C LYS A 115 -1.09 -20.85 -3.26
N VAL A 116 -0.02 -20.81 -4.05
CA VAL A 116 0.16 -19.83 -5.13
C VAL A 116 -0.22 -20.46 -6.46
N TYR A 117 -1.08 -19.78 -7.22
CA TYR A 117 -1.47 -20.17 -8.58
C TYR A 117 -1.07 -19.10 -9.59
N ILE A 118 -0.17 -19.44 -10.51
CA ILE A 118 0.23 -18.56 -11.61
C ILE A 118 -0.46 -19.06 -12.88
N SER A 119 -1.25 -18.20 -13.52
CA SER A 119 -2.19 -18.59 -14.57
C SER A 119 -2.11 -17.69 -15.80
N TRP A 120 -2.50 -18.26 -16.96
CA TRP A 120 -2.72 -17.51 -18.20
C TRP A 120 -4.21 -17.46 -18.51
N GLY A 121 -4.93 -16.63 -17.75
CA GLY A 121 -6.38 -16.52 -17.76
C GLY A 121 -7.07 -17.34 -16.67
N GLY A 122 -8.34 -17.04 -16.42
CA GLY A 122 -9.13 -17.63 -15.34
C GLY A 122 -9.30 -19.17 -15.41
N GLY A 123 -9.17 -19.78 -16.58
CA GLY A 123 -9.45 -21.21 -16.77
C GLY A 123 -8.63 -22.16 -15.88
N PHE A 124 -7.35 -21.85 -15.62
CA PHE A 124 -6.51 -22.65 -14.74
C PHE A 124 -6.81 -22.36 -13.27
N LYS A 125 -6.73 -21.09 -12.84
CA LYS A 125 -6.92 -20.71 -11.43
C LYS A 125 -8.32 -21.04 -10.91
N ASN A 126 -9.36 -20.89 -11.72
CA ASN A 126 -10.76 -21.09 -11.29
C ASN A 126 -11.10 -22.55 -10.94
N GLN A 127 -10.25 -23.51 -11.32
CA GLN A 127 -10.39 -24.91 -10.88
C GLN A 127 -10.03 -25.09 -9.40
N PHE A 128 -9.29 -24.14 -8.83
CA PHE A 128 -8.74 -24.21 -7.48
C PHE A 128 -9.25 -23.09 -6.57
N THR A 129 -9.80 -22.01 -7.12
CA THR A 129 -10.29 -20.87 -6.34
C THR A 129 -11.81 -20.97 -6.08
N PRO A 130 -12.28 -20.55 -4.90
CA PRO A 130 -13.71 -20.39 -4.63
C PRO A 130 -14.38 -19.40 -5.58
N THR A 131 -15.68 -19.55 -5.83
CA THR A 131 -16.44 -18.71 -6.78
C THR A 131 -16.33 -17.21 -6.51
N TYR A 132 -16.31 -16.78 -5.24
CA TYR A 132 -16.15 -15.36 -4.89
C TYR A 132 -14.78 -14.77 -5.28
N CYS A 133 -13.80 -15.62 -5.57
CA CYS A 133 -12.44 -15.26 -5.94
C CYS A 133 -12.17 -15.40 -7.46
N GLN A 134 -13.19 -15.71 -8.26
CA GLN A 134 -13.07 -15.95 -9.71
C GLN A 134 -13.22 -14.68 -10.56
N SER A 135 -13.27 -13.51 -9.93
CA SER A 135 -13.28 -12.22 -10.64
C SER A 135 -12.02 -12.04 -11.51
N PRO A 136 -12.13 -11.40 -12.69
CA PRO A 136 -10.96 -11.07 -13.51
C PRO A 136 -10.08 -10.01 -12.82
N SER A 137 -8.86 -10.38 -12.45
CA SER A 137 -7.86 -9.48 -11.85
C SER A 137 -6.44 -10.01 -12.12
N GLY A 138 -5.44 -9.12 -12.07
CA GLY A 138 -4.03 -9.51 -12.23
C GLY A 138 -3.48 -10.32 -11.06
N GLY A 139 -4.02 -10.12 -9.86
CA GLY A 139 -3.70 -10.87 -8.66
C GLY A 139 -4.88 -10.94 -7.70
N GLY A 140 -4.77 -11.78 -6.68
CA GLY A 140 -5.69 -11.77 -5.56
C GLY A 140 -5.36 -12.80 -4.48
N LEU A 141 -5.73 -12.47 -3.24
CA LEU A 141 -5.87 -13.40 -2.13
C LEU A 141 -7.34 -13.85 -2.01
N CYS A 142 -7.59 -15.15 -2.05
CA CYS A 142 -8.90 -15.73 -1.74
C CYS A 142 -9.01 -15.92 -0.22
N GLY A 143 -9.50 -14.89 0.48
CA GLY A 143 -9.49 -14.84 1.93
C GLY A 143 -9.94 -16.13 2.64
N GLN A 144 -9.31 -16.43 3.77
CA GLN A 144 -9.45 -17.58 4.67
C GLN A 144 -9.07 -18.94 4.06
N THR A 145 -8.48 -18.98 2.86
CA THR A 145 -8.09 -20.24 2.20
C THR A 145 -6.59 -20.44 2.05
N GLY A 146 -5.80 -19.38 2.32
CA GLY A 146 -4.38 -19.33 2.00
C GLY A 146 -4.07 -19.33 0.49
N ILE A 147 -5.08 -19.22 -0.38
CA ILE A 147 -4.90 -19.22 -1.84
C ILE A 147 -4.58 -17.82 -2.33
N ILE A 148 -3.44 -17.69 -2.99
CA ILE A 148 -2.98 -16.51 -3.72
C ILE A 148 -2.94 -16.85 -5.21
N PHE A 149 -3.27 -15.91 -6.09
CA PHE A 149 -3.06 -16.09 -7.52
C PHE A 149 -2.43 -14.88 -8.20
N ALA A 150 -1.79 -15.15 -9.34
CA ALA A 150 -1.42 -14.17 -10.35
C ALA A 150 -1.99 -14.63 -11.71
N ASP A 151 -2.75 -13.77 -12.38
CA ASP A 151 -3.23 -13.98 -13.74
C ASP A 151 -2.44 -13.09 -14.71
N LEU A 152 -1.45 -13.69 -15.35
CA LEU A 152 -0.54 -12.98 -16.25
C LEU A 152 -1.23 -12.54 -17.55
N LYS A 153 -2.33 -13.20 -17.93
CA LYS A 153 -3.11 -12.82 -19.11
C LYS A 153 -3.83 -11.49 -18.85
N TRP A 154 -4.28 -11.24 -17.62
CA TRP A 154 -4.89 -9.96 -17.27
C TRP A 154 -3.96 -8.78 -17.56
N PHE A 155 -2.68 -8.88 -17.19
CA PHE A 155 -1.70 -7.84 -17.53
C PHE A 155 -1.51 -7.70 -19.04
N ALA A 156 -1.43 -8.82 -19.75
CA ALA A 156 -1.27 -8.82 -21.20
C ALA A 156 -2.44 -8.15 -21.94
N ASP A 157 -3.67 -8.37 -21.46
CA ASP A 157 -4.89 -7.81 -22.01
C ASP A 157 -5.04 -6.31 -21.68
N ASN A 158 -4.73 -5.91 -20.45
CA ASN A 158 -5.05 -4.57 -19.96
C ASN A 158 -3.92 -3.55 -20.17
N TRP A 159 -2.66 -3.97 -20.27
CA TRP A 159 -1.50 -3.05 -20.34
C TRP A 159 -0.95 -2.90 -21.76
N GLY A 160 -1.83 -3.15 -22.74
CA GLY A 160 -1.57 -2.91 -24.15
C GLY A 160 -0.62 -3.91 -24.80
N TYR A 161 -0.37 -5.07 -24.19
CA TYR A 161 0.44 -6.13 -24.81
C TYR A 161 -0.35 -6.96 -25.84
N GLY A 162 -1.64 -6.66 -26.05
CA GLY A 162 -2.46 -7.34 -27.05
C GLY A 162 -2.80 -8.78 -26.66
N GLY A 163 -2.80 -9.10 -25.36
CA GLY A 163 -3.12 -10.43 -24.85
C GLY A 163 -2.05 -11.49 -25.08
N VAL A 164 -0.82 -11.07 -25.42
CA VAL A 164 0.36 -11.93 -25.53
C VAL A 164 1.44 -11.49 -24.56
N GLU A 165 2.27 -12.43 -24.13
CA GLU A 165 3.49 -12.09 -23.40
C GLU A 165 4.52 -11.50 -24.36
N ALA A 166 5.15 -10.40 -23.96
CA ALA A 166 6.23 -9.75 -24.71
C ALA A 166 7.20 -9.04 -23.73
N PRO A 167 8.39 -8.61 -24.19
CA PRO A 167 9.32 -7.86 -23.35
C PRO A 167 8.64 -6.65 -22.69
N TYR A 168 8.97 -6.39 -21.42
CA TYR A 168 8.40 -5.28 -20.67
C TYR A 168 8.64 -3.95 -21.41
N LYS A 169 7.58 -3.17 -21.61
CA LYS A 169 7.63 -1.88 -22.29
C LYS A 169 8.27 -0.80 -21.42
N TRP A 170 8.03 -0.87 -20.12
CA TRP A 170 8.41 0.14 -19.15
C TRP A 170 8.95 -0.48 -17.87
N GLU A 171 9.77 0.28 -17.13
CA GLU A 171 10.28 -0.14 -15.82
C GLU A 171 9.15 -0.46 -14.82
N MET A 172 8.01 0.25 -14.91
CA MET A 172 6.84 -0.06 -14.08
C MET A 172 6.11 -1.33 -14.45
N ASP A 173 6.13 -1.74 -15.73
CA ASP A 173 5.51 -3.00 -16.15
C ASP A 173 6.33 -4.16 -15.57
N ASP A 174 7.65 -4.08 -15.72
CA ASP A 174 8.59 -5.00 -15.08
C ASP A 174 8.39 -5.06 -13.57
N PHE A 175 8.35 -3.90 -12.89
CA PHE A 175 8.12 -3.86 -11.45
C PHE A 175 6.79 -4.50 -11.05
N SER A 176 5.70 -4.08 -11.68
CA SER A 176 4.36 -4.41 -11.20
C SER A 176 3.97 -5.86 -11.51
N ILE A 177 4.39 -6.41 -12.66
CA ILE A 177 4.14 -7.82 -12.98
C ILE A 177 4.94 -8.73 -12.06
N LYS A 178 6.25 -8.45 -11.89
CA LYS A 178 7.13 -9.25 -11.01
C LYS A 178 6.70 -9.20 -9.56
N ALA A 179 6.30 -8.01 -9.11
CA ALA A 179 5.99 -7.75 -7.71
C ALA A 179 4.50 -7.91 -7.37
N ASN A 180 3.69 -8.44 -8.31
CA ASN A 180 2.29 -8.77 -8.07
C ASN A 180 2.14 -9.83 -6.96
N LEU A 181 2.92 -10.92 -7.00
CA LEU A 181 2.88 -11.93 -5.95
C LEU A 181 3.33 -11.38 -4.58
N PRO A 182 4.40 -10.57 -4.46
CA PRO A 182 4.71 -9.85 -3.23
C PRO A 182 3.56 -9.01 -2.68
N HIS A 183 2.76 -8.33 -3.51
CA HIS A 183 1.54 -7.63 -3.07
C HIS A 183 0.55 -8.59 -2.40
N GLU A 184 0.21 -9.67 -3.10
CA GLU A 184 -0.75 -10.66 -2.58
C GLU A 184 -0.24 -11.41 -1.34
N ILE A 185 1.07 -11.64 -1.25
CA ILE A 185 1.72 -12.17 -0.03
C ILE A 185 1.63 -11.16 1.12
N GLY A 186 1.59 -9.86 0.82
CA GLY A 186 1.27 -8.80 1.79
C GLY A 186 -0.12 -8.98 2.38
N HIS A 187 -1.14 -9.19 1.55
CA HIS A 187 -2.50 -9.52 2.01
C HIS A 187 -2.55 -10.81 2.83
N TYR A 188 -1.82 -11.84 2.40
CA TYR A 188 -1.67 -13.07 3.19
C TYR A 188 -1.08 -12.77 4.57
N GLY A 189 -0.10 -11.88 4.66
CA GLY A 189 0.44 -11.41 5.94
C GLY A 189 -0.59 -10.75 6.85
N GLN A 190 -1.53 -9.98 6.28
CA GLN A 190 -2.65 -9.38 7.01
C GLN A 190 -3.56 -10.49 7.57
N GLU A 191 -3.98 -11.41 6.71
CA GLU A 191 -4.85 -12.54 7.07
C GLU A 191 -4.25 -13.40 8.18
N GLU A 192 -3.00 -13.83 8.01
CA GLU A 192 -2.35 -14.71 8.97
C GLU A 192 -2.04 -14.00 10.29
N SER A 193 -1.82 -12.68 10.26
CA SER A 193 -1.67 -11.89 11.48
C SER A 193 -2.97 -11.83 12.29
N ALA A 194 -4.11 -11.74 11.62
CA ALA A 194 -5.43 -11.78 12.24
C ALA A 194 -5.81 -13.19 12.71
N ALA A 195 -5.66 -14.18 11.83
CA ALA A 195 -5.99 -15.58 12.09
C ALA A 195 -5.15 -16.16 13.24
N GLY A 196 -3.86 -15.79 13.33
CA GLY A 196 -2.96 -16.22 14.40
C GLY A 196 -3.38 -15.79 15.82
N VAL A 197 -4.31 -14.83 15.95
CA VAL A 197 -4.91 -14.41 17.24
C VAL A 197 -6.42 -14.69 17.31
N GLY A 198 -6.98 -15.40 16.33
CA GLY A 198 -8.40 -15.74 16.26
C GLY A 198 -9.32 -14.63 15.74
N ASN A 199 -8.79 -13.55 15.16
CA ASN A 199 -9.59 -12.46 14.58
C ASN A 199 -10.03 -12.76 13.14
N THR A 200 -10.84 -13.78 12.93
CA THR A 200 -11.21 -14.27 11.58
C THR A 200 -12.13 -13.35 10.78
N ASP A 201 -12.75 -12.37 11.45
CA ASP A 201 -13.69 -11.39 10.86
C ASP A 201 -13.04 -10.05 10.51
N TYR A 202 -11.71 -9.91 10.63
CA TYR A 202 -10.97 -8.66 10.44
C TYR A 202 -11.31 -7.97 9.10
N TRP A 203 -11.45 -8.75 8.03
CA TRP A 203 -11.69 -8.29 6.66
C TRP A 203 -12.98 -7.48 6.50
N LYS A 204 -13.97 -7.65 7.40
CA LYS A 204 -15.23 -6.88 7.40
C LYS A 204 -15.02 -5.42 7.78
N TYR A 205 -13.91 -5.12 8.45
CA TYR A 205 -13.65 -3.82 9.05
C TYR A 205 -12.37 -3.16 8.53
N ASP A 206 -11.62 -3.87 7.69
CA ASP A 206 -10.34 -3.45 7.11
C ASP A 206 -10.53 -2.34 6.06
N PRO A 207 -10.15 -1.08 6.36
CA PRO A 207 -10.27 0.04 5.43
C PRO A 207 -9.53 -0.23 4.13
N GLY A 208 -10.09 0.19 2.99
CA GLY A 208 -9.46 -0.06 1.69
C GLY A 208 -8.01 0.45 1.60
N TRP A 209 -7.72 1.60 2.20
CA TRP A 209 -6.35 2.14 2.23
C TRP A 209 -5.39 1.30 3.08
N LEU A 210 -5.88 0.67 4.16
CA LEU A 210 -5.06 -0.17 5.00
C LEU A 210 -4.80 -1.48 4.26
N ARG A 211 -5.87 -2.16 3.82
CA ARG A 211 -5.82 -3.37 2.99
C ARG A 211 -4.85 -3.26 1.82
N GLU A 212 -5.10 -2.37 0.86
CA GLU A 212 -4.31 -2.28 -0.37
C GLU A 212 -2.99 -1.54 -0.15
N GLY A 213 -3.00 -0.50 0.68
CA GLY A 213 -1.82 0.32 0.92
C GLY A 213 -0.71 -0.39 1.68
N VAL A 214 -1.06 -1.22 2.66
CA VAL A 214 -0.09 -2.07 3.38
C VAL A 214 0.49 -3.12 2.44
N ALA A 215 -0.32 -3.74 1.59
CA ALA A 215 0.15 -4.69 0.59
C ALA A 215 1.10 -4.04 -0.43
N GLU A 216 0.83 -2.80 -0.86
CA GLU A 216 1.74 -2.00 -1.68
C GLU A 216 3.05 -1.68 -0.96
N TYR A 217 3.00 -1.27 0.31
CA TYR A 217 4.21 -0.99 1.10
C TYR A 217 5.06 -2.24 1.31
N PHE A 218 4.42 -3.36 1.62
CA PHE A 218 5.05 -4.67 1.73
C PHE A 218 5.73 -5.07 0.41
N LYS A 219 5.04 -4.89 -0.72
CA LYS A 219 5.59 -5.11 -2.07
C LYS A 219 6.86 -4.29 -2.31
N LEU A 220 6.88 -3.00 -1.97
CA LEU A 220 8.05 -2.14 -2.14
C LEU A 220 9.24 -2.59 -1.28
N LEU A 221 9.02 -2.93 -0.01
CA LEU A 221 10.07 -3.43 0.87
C LEU A 221 10.68 -4.74 0.36
N SER A 222 9.82 -5.70 -0.02
CA SER A 222 10.22 -6.98 -0.58
C SER A 222 11.05 -6.80 -1.84
N SER A 223 10.57 -5.94 -2.75
CA SER A 223 11.23 -5.66 -4.02
C SER A 223 12.55 -4.92 -3.85
N ALA A 224 12.66 -4.02 -2.85
CA ALA A 224 13.90 -3.30 -2.56
C ALA A 224 14.99 -4.27 -2.09
N TYR A 225 14.62 -5.26 -1.28
CA TYR A 225 15.51 -6.33 -0.86
C TYR A 225 15.93 -7.22 -2.05
N ASP A 226 14.96 -7.69 -2.82
CA ASP A 226 15.19 -8.59 -3.97
C ASP A 226 16.14 -7.97 -5.01
N ARG A 227 15.88 -6.70 -5.36
CA ARG A 227 16.65 -5.95 -6.35
C ARG A 227 17.96 -5.36 -5.80
N ASN A 228 18.21 -5.52 -4.50
CA ASN A 228 19.35 -4.93 -3.79
C ASN A 228 19.48 -3.40 -4.03
N VAL A 229 18.37 -2.67 -3.85
CA VAL A 229 18.30 -1.21 -4.00
C VAL A 229 17.80 -0.54 -2.72
N SER A 230 17.98 0.77 -2.61
CA SER A 230 17.39 1.56 -1.52
C SER A 230 15.85 1.55 -1.63
N TYR A 231 15.18 1.66 -0.47
CA TYR A 231 13.73 1.81 -0.46
C TYR A 231 13.31 3.07 -1.22
N LYS A 232 14.05 4.17 -1.00
CA LYS A 232 13.85 5.43 -1.68
C LYS A 232 13.88 5.31 -3.21
N LYS A 233 14.77 4.48 -3.78
CA LYS A 233 14.82 4.30 -5.24
C LYS A 233 13.50 3.76 -5.79
N LEU A 234 12.91 2.75 -5.12
CA LEU A 234 11.62 2.20 -5.55
C LEU A 234 10.45 3.13 -5.23
N HIS A 235 10.48 3.82 -4.09
CA HIS A 235 9.50 4.87 -3.77
C HIS A 235 9.47 5.95 -4.86
N ASP A 236 10.64 6.49 -5.23
CA ASP A 236 10.76 7.56 -6.24
C ASP A 236 10.29 7.07 -7.63
N MET A 237 10.66 5.84 -8.00
CA MET A 237 10.19 5.19 -9.24
C MET A 237 8.66 5.01 -9.23
N TYR A 238 8.09 4.49 -8.14
CA TYR A 238 6.65 4.28 -8.03
C TYR A 238 5.90 5.61 -8.08
N LEU A 239 6.32 6.59 -7.29
CA LEU A 239 5.72 7.92 -7.25
C LEU A 239 5.69 8.52 -8.65
N LYS A 240 6.84 8.53 -9.36
CA LYS A 240 7.01 9.07 -10.72
C LYS A 240 6.07 8.46 -11.76
N ASN A 241 5.80 7.17 -11.66
CA ASN A 241 5.21 6.43 -12.79
C ASN A 241 3.81 5.85 -12.52
N SER A 242 3.33 5.87 -11.27
CA SER A 242 2.01 5.31 -10.88
C SER A 242 0.81 6.19 -11.23
N GLY A 243 1.03 7.45 -11.63
CA GLY A 243 -0.06 8.41 -11.83
C GLY A 243 -0.75 8.82 -10.53
N SER A 244 -0.08 8.67 -9.39
CA SER A 244 -0.60 8.93 -8.05
C SER A 244 -1.24 10.32 -7.88
N GLN A 245 -0.79 11.35 -8.60
CA GLN A 245 -1.32 12.71 -8.52
C GLN A 245 -2.86 12.79 -8.67
N ARG A 246 -3.47 11.88 -9.44
CA ARG A 246 -4.93 11.84 -9.61
C ARG A 246 -5.70 11.56 -8.31
N CYS A 247 -5.03 10.96 -7.32
CA CYS A 247 -5.61 10.54 -6.05
C CYS A 247 -5.67 11.66 -5.01
N ALA A 248 -5.09 12.84 -5.28
CA ALA A 248 -5.14 13.99 -4.37
C ALA A 248 -6.58 14.48 -4.09
N LYS A 249 -7.54 14.17 -4.97
CA LYS A 249 -8.95 14.56 -4.84
C LYS A 249 -9.76 13.73 -3.82
N TYR A 250 -9.29 12.54 -3.47
CA TYR A 250 -9.99 11.63 -2.54
C TYR A 250 -9.39 11.77 -1.14
N SER A 251 -10.20 11.93 -0.09
CA SER A 251 -9.66 11.88 1.29
C SER A 251 -9.37 10.43 1.70
N LEU A 252 -8.31 10.21 2.48
CA LEU A 252 -8.05 8.89 3.08
C LEU A 252 -9.21 8.43 4.00
N LEU A 253 -9.88 9.38 4.66
CA LEU A 253 -10.99 9.04 5.55
C LEU A 253 -12.19 8.48 4.77
N ASP A 254 -12.48 9.04 3.60
CA ASP A 254 -13.55 8.54 2.73
C ASP A 254 -13.23 7.13 2.23
N MET A 255 -11.96 6.84 1.91
CA MET A 255 -11.47 5.50 1.55
C MET A 255 -11.59 4.47 2.68
N SER A 256 -11.91 4.91 3.91
CA SER A 256 -12.19 4.03 5.04
C SER A 256 -13.66 3.63 5.16
N SER A 257 -14.52 4.15 4.27
CA SER A 257 -15.96 3.85 4.28
C SER A 257 -16.28 2.66 3.36
N ASP A 258 -17.24 1.84 3.79
CA ASP A 258 -17.76 0.74 2.98
C ASP A 258 -18.28 1.24 1.63
N ASN A 259 -18.01 0.48 0.57
CA ASN A 259 -18.43 0.76 -0.81
C ASN A 259 -17.91 2.10 -1.38
N PHE A 260 -16.92 2.73 -0.76
CA PHE A 260 -16.28 3.91 -1.36
C PHE A 260 -15.46 3.52 -2.58
N ASN A 261 -15.83 4.05 -3.75
CA ASN A 261 -15.04 3.87 -4.96
C ASN A 261 -13.97 4.97 -5.07
N SER A 262 -12.74 4.62 -4.69
CA SER A 262 -11.56 5.47 -4.84
C SER A 262 -10.85 5.35 -6.18
N ASP A 263 -11.41 4.63 -7.15
CA ASP A 263 -10.82 4.46 -8.49
C ASP A 263 -9.37 3.91 -8.39
N GLY A 264 -9.13 2.92 -7.52
CA GLY A 264 -7.80 2.34 -7.29
C GLY A 264 -6.83 3.24 -6.50
N CYS A 265 -7.28 4.36 -5.93
CA CYS A 265 -6.42 5.22 -5.12
C CYS A 265 -6.12 4.68 -3.72
N GLU A 266 -6.83 3.64 -3.29
CA GLU A 266 -6.53 2.87 -2.09
C GLU A 266 -5.13 2.21 -2.16
N TYR A 267 -4.65 1.86 -3.36
CA TYR A 267 -3.29 1.35 -3.57
C TYR A 267 -2.25 2.45 -3.37
N SER A 268 -2.29 3.49 -4.19
CA SER A 268 -1.26 4.54 -4.18
C SER A 268 -1.34 5.42 -2.94
N LYS A 269 -2.51 5.98 -2.63
CA LYS A 269 -2.66 6.81 -1.43
C LYS A 269 -2.55 5.99 -0.15
N GLY A 270 -3.00 4.74 -0.17
CA GLY A 270 -2.79 3.81 0.93
C GLY A 270 -1.31 3.48 1.15
N LEU A 271 -0.50 3.31 0.10
CA LEU A 271 0.96 3.13 0.23
C LEU A 271 1.58 4.26 1.05
N TYR A 272 1.28 5.51 0.71
CA TYR A 272 1.81 6.66 1.44
C TYR A 272 1.20 6.82 2.83
N ALA A 273 0.00 6.29 3.06
CA ALA A 273 -0.56 6.17 4.40
C ALA A 273 0.25 5.15 5.23
N ALA A 274 0.53 3.96 4.70
CA ALA A 274 1.34 2.95 5.34
C ALA A 274 2.76 3.46 5.64
N GLU A 275 3.38 4.19 4.71
CA GLU A 275 4.66 4.87 4.92
C GLU A 275 4.59 5.86 6.09
N LEU A 276 3.58 6.73 6.14
CA LEU A 276 3.45 7.68 7.23
C LEU A 276 3.18 6.98 8.56
N LEU A 277 2.40 5.89 8.58
CA LEU A 277 2.14 5.07 9.76
C LEU A 277 3.44 4.46 10.31
N VAL A 278 4.23 3.84 9.45
CA VAL A 278 5.54 3.25 9.81
C VAL A 278 6.50 4.34 10.28
N SER A 279 6.55 5.48 9.59
CA SER A 279 7.36 6.62 9.99
C SER A 279 6.95 7.17 11.37
N LYS A 280 5.66 7.29 11.67
CA LYS A 280 5.20 7.79 12.99
C LYS A 280 5.49 6.80 14.11
N THR A 281 5.29 5.51 13.88
CA THR A 281 5.48 4.47 14.89
C THR A 281 6.94 4.04 15.04
N GLY A 282 7.78 4.26 14.03
CA GLY A 282 9.17 3.79 13.99
C GLY A 282 9.30 2.27 13.84
N ARG A 283 8.22 1.56 13.51
CA ARG A 283 8.16 0.10 13.45
C ARG A 283 7.51 -0.32 12.14
N VAL A 284 8.18 -1.20 11.41
CA VAL A 284 7.64 -1.78 10.17
C VAL A 284 6.50 -2.74 10.46
N GLU A 285 6.51 -3.38 11.63
CA GLU A 285 5.49 -4.33 12.10
C GLU A 285 4.11 -3.66 12.27
N SER A 286 4.07 -2.33 12.44
CA SER A 286 2.85 -1.55 12.59
C SER A 286 1.85 -1.74 11.44
N ILE A 287 2.30 -2.19 10.27
CA ILE A 287 1.43 -2.45 9.11
C ILE A 287 0.45 -3.62 9.32
N PHE A 288 0.72 -4.53 10.27
CA PHE A 288 -0.18 -5.66 10.59
C PHE A 288 -0.79 -5.57 12.00
N ASP A 289 -0.46 -4.53 12.78
CA ASP A 289 -0.91 -4.44 14.17
C ASP A 289 -2.43 -4.31 14.30
N MET A 290 -3.08 -3.60 13.38
CA MET A 290 -4.54 -3.46 13.42
C MET A 290 -5.27 -4.75 13.06
N GLU A 291 -4.74 -5.60 12.17
CA GLU A 291 -5.43 -6.83 11.75
C GLU A 291 -5.71 -7.79 12.91
N ARG A 292 -4.86 -7.74 13.94
CA ARG A 292 -5.02 -8.52 15.16
C ARG A 292 -6.21 -8.07 16.02
N THR A 293 -6.71 -6.86 15.84
CA THR A 293 -7.66 -6.23 16.77
C THR A 293 -8.82 -5.49 16.13
N ILE A 294 -8.80 -5.28 14.81
CA ILE A 294 -9.80 -4.50 14.08
C ILE A 294 -11.19 -5.14 14.20
N GLY A 295 -12.21 -4.29 14.25
CA GLY A 295 -13.58 -4.61 14.61
C GLY A 295 -14.50 -3.43 14.33
N THR A 296 -15.75 -3.48 14.81
CA THR A 296 -16.79 -2.49 14.52
C THR A 296 -16.43 -1.03 14.89
N ASP A 297 -15.58 -0.82 15.90
CA ASP A 297 -15.09 0.51 16.30
C ASP A 297 -13.64 0.75 15.83
N THR A 298 -13.46 0.77 14.51
CA THR A 298 -12.16 0.95 13.85
C THR A 298 -11.41 2.18 14.36
N ALA A 299 -12.11 3.29 14.63
CA ALA A 299 -11.49 4.53 15.07
C ALA A 299 -10.89 4.43 16.48
N SER A 300 -11.62 3.84 17.44
CA SER A 300 -11.09 3.62 18.79
C SER A 300 -9.97 2.58 18.79
N ILE A 301 -10.10 1.51 18.00
CA ILE A 301 -9.08 0.48 17.87
C ILE A 301 -7.79 1.05 17.28
N PHE A 302 -7.89 1.87 16.24
CA PHE A 302 -6.74 2.58 15.66
C PHE A 302 -6.03 3.42 16.72
N LYS A 303 -6.80 4.20 17.50
CA LYS A 303 -6.24 5.04 18.56
C LYS A 303 -5.56 4.22 19.66
N LYS A 304 -6.16 3.10 20.07
CA LYS A 304 -5.57 2.17 21.05
C LYS A 304 -4.28 1.54 20.53
N THR A 305 -4.25 1.19 19.25
CA THR A 305 -3.13 0.49 18.61
C THR A 305 -1.93 1.42 18.41
N TYR A 306 -2.16 2.62 17.88
CA TYR A 306 -1.08 3.52 17.46
C TYR A 306 -0.86 4.73 18.36
N GLY A 307 -1.76 4.99 19.32
CA GLY A 307 -1.64 6.10 20.27
C GLY A 307 -2.07 7.47 19.72
N PHE A 308 -2.61 7.54 18.49
CA PHE A 308 -3.14 8.76 17.87
C PHE A 308 -4.44 8.47 17.12
N SER A 309 -5.31 9.48 16.95
CA SER A 309 -6.63 9.26 16.33
C SER A 309 -6.54 9.00 14.82
N LEU A 310 -7.40 8.11 14.30
CA LEU A 310 -7.55 7.86 12.87
C LEU A 310 -7.85 9.13 12.08
N GLU A 311 -8.76 9.98 12.55
CA GLU A 311 -9.12 11.22 11.85
C GLU A 311 -7.93 12.18 11.67
N SER A 312 -7.14 12.41 12.73
CA SER A 312 -5.92 13.22 12.63
C SER A 312 -4.91 12.59 11.68
N PHE A 313 -4.76 11.26 11.74
CA PHE A 313 -3.86 10.54 10.84
C PHE A 313 -4.26 10.68 9.37
N CYS A 314 -5.54 10.49 9.03
CA CYS A 314 -6.05 10.67 7.67
C CYS A 314 -5.77 12.10 7.15
N LYS A 315 -5.96 13.13 7.97
CA LYS A 315 -5.64 14.53 7.61
C LYS A 315 -4.16 14.74 7.37
N GLU A 316 -3.30 14.11 8.18
CA GLU A 316 -1.84 14.16 7.99
C GLU A 316 -1.41 13.45 6.70
N VAL A 317 -2.01 12.30 6.38
CA VAL A 317 -1.77 11.59 5.12
C VAL A 317 -2.22 12.42 3.93
N ASP A 318 -3.42 13.01 3.99
CA ASP A 318 -3.93 13.89 2.92
C ASP A 318 -2.94 15.06 2.66
N ALA A 319 -2.41 15.67 3.71
CA ALA A 319 -1.42 16.74 3.61
C ALA A 319 -0.05 16.25 3.10
N TYR A 320 0.42 15.08 3.57
CA TYR A 320 1.66 14.45 3.11
C TYR A 320 1.58 14.09 1.63
N PHE A 321 0.49 13.47 1.21
CA PHE A 321 0.24 13.06 -0.17
C PHE A 321 0.27 14.24 -1.15
N VAL A 322 -0.36 15.36 -0.79
CA VAL A 322 -0.30 16.59 -1.60
C VAL A 322 1.14 17.10 -1.72
N GLN A 323 1.94 17.02 -0.65
CA GLN A 323 3.33 17.49 -0.68
C GLN A 323 4.19 16.63 -1.61
N ILE A 324 4.11 15.30 -1.51
CA ILE A 324 4.94 14.40 -2.32
C ILE A 324 4.55 14.41 -3.80
N THR A 325 3.24 14.54 -4.10
CA THR A 325 2.75 14.55 -5.49
C THR A 325 2.85 15.92 -6.16
N ALA A 326 2.98 17.01 -5.41
CA ALA A 326 3.15 18.35 -6.00
C ALA A 326 4.47 18.53 -6.77
N ASN A 327 5.50 17.74 -6.46
CA ASN A 327 6.83 17.83 -7.08
C ASN A 327 6.98 16.96 -8.35
N GLN A 328 5.89 16.38 -8.83
CA GLN A 328 5.85 15.43 -9.95
C GLN A 328 5.52 16.09 -11.30
N LYS A 329 5.64 17.42 -11.40
CA LYS A 329 5.44 18.15 -12.66
C LYS A 329 6.67 18.10 -13.55
#